data_AF-A0AB40CJJ9-F1
#
_entry.id   AF-A0AB40CJJ9-F1
#
_cell.length_a   1.000
_cell.length_b   1.000
_cell.length_c   1.000
_cell.angle_alpha   90.00
_cell.angle_beta   90.00
_cell.angle_gamma   90.00
#
_symmetry.space_group_name_H-M   'P 1'
#
loop_
_entity.id
_entity.type
_entity.pdbx_description
1 polymer ?
#
loop_
_entity_poly.entity_id
_entity_poly.type
_entity_poly.pdbx_seq_one_letter_code
_entity_poly.pdbx_strand_id
1 'polypeptide(L)'
;MASLITIAYVTMIITVFGGNIEIITAKNLGFRMPIVEKLYQTPAFSNISLMANFHAGAQEQLKSGFSGLVEHIHNTYVVTMSIGIPETPVRLSIDTGSDATWLQCKPCTNCFRKSNPPFDPKESATFKYTMCENEHCKIFANRLSPACDDHRRCQFSFKYGDNSTVGCNMASDFFQLEGLYVNRKAFNQFLYFGCAFSAIGIFHEGEDGILGLGQGPFSIISQLNISKFSHCLQLPMTGETSYILFEDEARLDGTAVPLIRNKVFRSQYFVNFHSMIVVYNQSETKLNVPSNLFAMDRNGRGGLMLDFGTRLTMIPKMAFDELCKVLGGIAYRADITVVPVEEGNYCFDASLEDLKDIGLIFRLDSIDVKTHRRATIL
;
A
#
# COMPACT_ATOMS: atom_id res chain seq x y z
N MET A 1 -11.70 -38.15 14.15
CA MET A 1 -11.50 -36.71 13.96
C MET A 1 -10.03 -36.43 14.23
N ALA A 2 -9.22 -36.29 13.18
CA ALA A 2 -7.81 -35.95 13.31
C ALA A 2 -7.69 -34.43 13.19
N SER A 3 -7.42 -33.76 14.31
CA SER A 3 -7.10 -32.35 14.35
C SER A 3 -5.68 -32.18 13.82
N LEU A 4 -5.52 -31.52 12.67
CA LEU A 4 -4.22 -31.03 12.21
C LEU A 4 -3.76 -29.95 13.21
N ILE A 5 -2.76 -30.28 14.02
CA ILE A 5 -2.01 -29.29 14.79
C ILE A 5 -0.89 -28.80 13.86
N THR A 6 -1.07 -27.62 13.29
CA THR A 6 0.00 -26.91 12.58
C THR A 6 1.02 -26.43 13.62
N ILE A 7 2.13 -27.16 13.75
CA ILE A 7 3.28 -26.69 14.52
C ILE A 7 3.92 -25.58 13.69
N ALA A 8 3.79 -24.33 14.15
CA ALA A 8 4.54 -23.21 13.60
C ALA A 8 6.04 -23.56 13.61
N TYR A 9 6.74 -23.31 12.50
CA TYR A 9 8.19 -23.49 12.41
C TYR A 9 8.88 -22.66 13.49
N VAL A 10 9.27 -23.28 14.60
CA VAL A 10 10.14 -22.66 15.60
C VAL A 10 11.57 -22.79 15.06
N THR A 11 12.11 -21.71 14.51
CA THR A 11 13.52 -21.65 14.15
C THR A 11 14.33 -21.67 15.45
N MET A 12 15.02 -22.77 15.75
CA MET A 12 15.94 -22.82 16.88
C MET A 12 17.27 -22.19 16.47
N ILE A 13 17.69 -21.13 17.15
CA ILE A 13 19.06 -20.62 17.05
C ILE A 13 19.87 -21.31 18.12
N ILE A 14 20.82 -22.14 17.69
CA ILE A 14 21.80 -22.79 18.57
C ILE A 14 23.05 -21.91 18.58
N THR A 15 23.34 -21.28 19.71
CA THR A 15 24.58 -20.53 19.90
C THR A 15 25.50 -21.33 20.82
N VAL A 16 26.72 -21.60 20.37
CA VAL A 16 27.75 -22.29 21.17
C VAL A 16 28.78 -21.26 21.61
N PHE A 17 28.86 -20.99 22.90
CA PHE A 17 29.88 -20.13 23.49
C PHE A 17 30.40 -20.77 24.78
N GLY A 18 31.73 -20.95 24.90
CA GLY A 18 32.37 -21.42 26.13
C GLY A 18 31.97 -22.82 26.64
N GLY A 19 31.48 -23.70 25.76
CA GLY A 19 31.07 -25.07 26.14
C GLY A 19 29.62 -25.20 26.62
N ASN A 20 28.84 -24.12 26.63
CA ASN A 20 27.40 -24.15 26.90
C ASN A 20 26.61 -24.02 25.60
N ILE A 21 25.50 -24.77 25.52
CA ILE A 21 24.50 -24.67 24.45
C ILE A 21 23.33 -23.85 24.99
N GLU A 22 23.15 -22.63 24.47
CA GLU A 22 21.90 -21.89 24.68
C GLU A 22 20.95 -22.18 23.51
N ILE A 23 19.84 -22.85 23.82
CA ILE A 23 18.73 -23.06 22.89
C ILE A 23 17.78 -21.89 23.06
N ILE A 24 17.88 -20.89 22.17
CA ILE A 24 16.90 -19.81 22.12
C ILE A 24 15.83 -20.24 21.13
N THR A 25 14.60 -20.45 21.62
CA THR A 25 13.43 -20.46 20.75
C THR A 25 13.32 -19.10 20.09
N ALA A 26 13.57 -18.99 18.78
CA ALA A 26 13.28 -17.77 18.06
C ALA A 26 11.75 -17.64 17.99
N LYS A 27 11.17 -16.97 18.99
CA LYS A 27 9.94 -16.22 18.75
C LYS A 27 10.27 -15.22 17.64
N ASN A 28 9.33 -14.91 16.76
CA ASN A 28 9.49 -13.82 15.81
C ASN A 28 9.57 -12.49 16.61
N LEU A 29 10.78 -12.11 17.03
CA LEU A 29 11.03 -11.05 18.03
C LEU A 29 10.66 -9.63 17.58
N GLY A 30 10.07 -9.45 16.38
CA GLY A 30 9.70 -8.16 15.83
C GLY A 30 10.87 -7.30 15.38
N PHE A 31 10.53 -6.31 14.55
CA PHE A 31 11.42 -5.24 14.12
C PHE A 31 10.57 -4.03 13.69
N ARG A 32 11.21 -2.88 13.48
CA ARG A 32 10.54 -1.67 13.02
C ARG A 32 11.33 -0.96 11.96
N MET A 33 10.65 -0.32 11.02
CA MET A 33 11.27 0.48 9.96
C MET A 33 10.82 1.94 10.09
N PRO A 34 11.75 2.90 10.08
CA PRO A 34 11.40 4.31 10.07
C PRO A 34 10.70 4.65 8.75
N ILE A 35 9.59 5.37 8.85
CA ILE A 35 8.81 5.87 7.74
C ILE A 35 9.05 7.37 7.63
N VAL A 36 9.36 7.81 6.42
CA VAL A 36 9.44 9.23 6.07
C VAL A 36 8.32 9.53 5.09
N GLU A 37 7.50 10.52 5.41
CA GLU A 37 6.58 11.09 4.43
C GLU A 37 7.36 11.98 3.45
N LYS A 38 7.15 11.76 2.15
CA LYS A 38 7.73 12.59 1.11
C LYS A 38 6.62 13.30 0.35
N LEU A 39 6.72 14.62 0.27
CA LEU A 39 5.87 15.47 -0.55
C LEU A 39 6.54 15.68 -1.91
N TYR A 40 5.78 15.44 -2.97
CA TYR A 40 6.19 15.66 -4.34
C TYR A 40 5.26 16.67 -4.99
N GLN A 41 5.87 17.70 -5.57
CA GLN A 41 5.19 18.63 -6.46
C GLN A 41 5.30 18.07 -7.87
N THR A 42 4.20 17.62 -8.47
CA THR A 42 4.19 17.22 -9.87
C THR A 42 3.59 18.34 -10.73
N PRO A 43 4.19 18.69 -11.88
CA PRO A 43 3.48 19.43 -12.90
C PRO A 43 2.27 18.60 -13.38
N ALA A 44 1.13 19.25 -13.59
CA ALA A 44 -0.13 18.59 -13.88
C ALA A 44 -0.04 17.62 -15.07
N PHE A 45 -0.42 16.36 -14.86
CA PHE A 45 -0.71 15.44 -15.95
C PHE A 45 -2.20 15.54 -16.27
N SER A 46 -2.53 16.05 -17.45
CA SER A 46 -3.88 15.95 -18.00
C SER A 46 -4.14 14.49 -18.41
N ASN A 47 -5.26 13.93 -17.94
CA ASN A 47 -5.79 12.58 -18.18
C ASN A 47 -5.38 11.47 -17.18
N ILE A 48 -5.85 11.56 -15.94
CA ILE A 48 -6.10 10.35 -15.14
C ILE A 48 -7.43 9.76 -15.59
N SER A 49 -7.39 8.83 -16.53
CA SER A 49 -8.54 7.98 -16.83
C SER A 49 -8.50 6.78 -15.89
N LEU A 50 -9.31 6.75 -14.83
CA LEU A 50 -9.52 5.56 -14.01
C LEU A 50 -10.31 4.52 -14.83
N MET A 51 -9.61 3.85 -15.74
CA MET A 51 -10.10 2.70 -16.49
C MET A 51 -9.95 1.47 -15.58
N ALA A 52 -10.98 1.19 -14.79
CA ALA A 52 -11.17 -0.10 -14.16
C ALA A 52 -11.32 -1.18 -15.26
N ASN A 53 -10.21 -1.71 -15.76
CA ASN A 53 -10.25 -2.83 -16.69
C ASN A 53 -10.09 -4.15 -15.93
N PHE A 54 -11.27 -4.59 -15.51
CA PHE A 54 -11.72 -5.97 -15.44
C PHE A 54 -11.22 -6.85 -16.60
N HIS A 55 -11.19 -8.16 -16.37
CA HIS A 55 -11.18 -9.16 -17.43
C HIS A 55 -12.22 -8.84 -18.53
N ALA A 56 -11.84 -9.14 -19.77
CA ALA A 56 -12.39 -8.75 -21.07
C ALA A 56 -13.90 -8.99 -21.35
N GLY A 57 -14.82 -8.53 -20.50
CA GLY A 57 -16.27 -8.80 -20.66
C GLY A 57 -17.25 -7.67 -20.31
N ALA A 58 -16.81 -6.46 -19.97
CA ALA A 58 -17.72 -5.37 -19.57
C ALA A 58 -17.26 -3.99 -20.10
N GLN A 59 -17.11 -3.88 -21.42
CA GLN A 59 -16.30 -2.86 -22.08
C GLN A 59 -17.06 -1.57 -22.49
N GLU A 60 -18.26 -1.26 -21.99
CA GLU A 60 -19.12 -0.27 -22.70
C GLU A 60 -19.71 0.93 -21.95
N GLN A 61 -19.30 1.31 -20.73
CA GLN A 61 -19.97 2.45 -20.05
C GLN A 61 -19.14 3.55 -19.37
N LEU A 62 -17.84 3.72 -19.67
CA LEU A 62 -17.10 4.89 -19.18
C LEU A 62 -16.24 5.52 -20.28
N LYS A 63 -16.92 6.19 -21.22
CA LYS A 63 -16.32 7.08 -22.24
C LYS A 63 -16.69 8.53 -21.94
N SER A 64 -15.95 9.20 -21.08
CA SER A 64 -15.83 10.65 -21.12
C SER A 64 -14.50 11.05 -20.50
N GLY A 65 -13.61 11.61 -21.33
CA GLY A 65 -12.30 12.11 -20.93
C GLY A 65 -12.39 13.44 -20.20
N PHE A 66 -11.32 13.80 -19.49
CA PHE A 66 -11.29 14.97 -18.62
C PHE A 66 -9.91 15.64 -18.62
N SER A 67 -9.93 16.98 -18.72
CA SER A 67 -8.76 17.87 -18.84
C SER A 67 -8.95 19.06 -17.90
N GLY A 68 -8.00 19.27 -16.98
CA GLY A 68 -7.91 20.41 -16.07
C GLY A 68 -6.61 20.38 -15.27
N LEU A 69 -6.06 21.53 -14.87
CA LEU A 69 -4.79 21.72 -14.18
C LEU A 69 -5.02 22.03 -12.69
N VAL A 70 -4.75 21.05 -11.82
CA VAL A 70 -4.49 21.27 -10.40
C VAL A 70 -3.05 20.80 -10.12
N GLU A 71 -2.26 21.62 -9.41
CA GLU A 71 -0.99 21.16 -8.84
C GLU A 71 -1.30 20.06 -7.81
N HIS A 72 -1.17 18.80 -8.22
CA HIS A 72 -1.38 17.68 -7.32
C HIS A 72 -0.17 17.55 -6.39
N ILE A 73 -0.36 17.91 -5.12
CA ILE A 73 0.59 17.53 -4.06
C ILE A 73 0.37 16.04 -3.80
N HIS A 74 1.25 15.21 -4.34
CA HIS A 74 1.29 13.79 -4.02
C HIS A 74 2.23 13.58 -2.84
N ASN A 75 1.78 12.86 -1.81
CA ASN A 75 2.66 12.34 -0.79
C ASN A 75 2.71 10.82 -0.86
N THR A 76 3.83 10.26 -0.43
CA THR A 76 3.95 8.82 -0.18
C THR A 76 4.73 8.60 1.10
N TYR A 77 4.50 7.45 1.72
CA TYR A 77 5.26 6.98 2.88
C TYR A 77 6.36 6.06 2.38
N VAL A 78 7.61 6.48 2.54
CA VAL A 78 8.78 5.69 2.12
C VAL A 78 9.51 5.10 3.32
N VAL A 79 10.06 3.91 3.13
CA VAL A 79 11.12 3.35 3.98
C VAL A 79 12.44 3.36 3.22
N THR A 80 13.55 3.46 3.96
CA THR A 80 14.89 3.25 3.41
C THR A 80 15.37 1.87 3.80
N MET A 81 15.95 1.14 2.85
CA MET A 81 16.58 -0.16 3.03
C MET A 81 17.90 -0.20 2.26
N SER A 82 18.75 -1.19 2.51
CA SER A 82 19.90 -1.45 1.63
C SER A 82 19.73 -2.78 0.90
N ILE A 83 20.22 -2.86 -0.33
CA ILE A 83 20.21 -4.06 -1.17
C ILE A 83 21.62 -4.38 -1.70
N GLY A 84 21.94 -5.67 -1.77
CA GLY A 84 23.13 -6.18 -2.44
C GLY A 84 24.39 -6.21 -1.60
N ILE A 85 25.46 -6.76 -2.19
CA ILE A 85 26.81 -6.78 -1.62
C ILE A 85 27.80 -6.28 -2.69
N PRO A 86 28.41 -5.09 -2.53
CA PRO A 86 28.23 -4.12 -1.44
C PRO A 86 26.82 -3.54 -1.36
N GLU A 87 26.47 -3.05 -0.18
CA GLU A 87 25.14 -2.52 0.14
C GLU A 87 24.85 -1.21 -0.61
N THR A 88 23.72 -1.15 -1.30
CA THR A 88 23.21 0.03 -1.99
C THR A 88 21.91 0.49 -1.34
N PRO A 89 21.79 1.75 -0.87
CA PRO A 89 20.55 2.23 -0.27
C PRO A 89 19.45 2.42 -1.33
N VAL A 90 18.22 2.04 -0.98
CA VAL A 90 17.00 2.18 -1.78
C VAL A 90 15.85 2.70 -0.92
N ARG A 91 15.02 3.56 -1.51
CA ARG A 91 13.82 4.13 -0.90
C ARG A 91 12.59 3.53 -1.55
N LEU A 92 11.75 2.84 -0.78
CA LEU A 92 10.59 2.14 -1.30
C LEU A 92 9.31 2.71 -0.69
N SER A 93 8.35 3.06 -1.53
CA SER A 93 7.01 3.46 -1.12
C SER A 93 6.24 2.27 -0.55
N ILE A 94 5.63 2.44 0.61
CA ILE A 94 4.88 1.38 1.28
C ILE A 94 3.52 1.20 0.60
N ASP A 95 3.19 -0.03 0.23
CA ASP A 95 1.93 -0.33 -0.47
C ASP A 95 1.28 -1.61 0.06
N THR A 96 0.12 -1.49 0.71
CA THR A 96 -0.69 -2.64 1.15
C THR A 96 -1.69 -3.09 0.08
N GLY A 97 -1.87 -2.29 -0.98
CA GLY A 97 -2.69 -2.56 -2.16
C GLY A 97 -2.03 -3.53 -3.16
N SER A 98 -0.71 -3.72 -3.10
CA SER A 98 0.03 -4.68 -3.93
C SER A 98 0.85 -5.70 -3.13
N ASP A 99 1.08 -6.89 -3.71
CA ASP A 99 1.91 -7.92 -3.08
C ASP A 99 3.40 -7.77 -3.40
N ALA A 100 3.77 -7.53 -4.65
CA ALA A 100 5.16 -7.60 -5.06
C ALA A 100 5.98 -6.37 -4.64
N THR A 101 7.06 -6.61 -3.89
CA THR A 101 8.14 -5.63 -3.76
C THR A 101 8.92 -5.54 -5.07
N TRP A 102 9.14 -4.33 -5.58
CA TRP A 102 9.93 -4.10 -6.79
C TRP A 102 10.69 -2.79 -6.71
N LEU A 103 11.77 -2.68 -7.49
CA LEU A 103 12.56 -1.46 -7.63
C LEU A 103 13.10 -1.31 -9.05
N GLN A 104 13.33 -0.07 -9.46
CA GLN A 104 13.84 0.26 -10.79
C GLN A 104 15.31 -0.13 -10.93
N CYS A 105 15.57 -0.98 -11.93
CA CYS A 105 16.88 -1.54 -12.23
C CYS A 105 17.45 -1.00 -13.55
N LYS A 106 18.76 -1.16 -13.74
CA LYS A 106 19.41 -1.03 -15.05
C LYS A 106 19.37 -2.36 -15.85
N PRO A 107 19.28 -2.29 -17.19
CA PRO A 107 18.85 -1.12 -17.96
C PRO A 107 17.36 -0.87 -17.75
N CYS A 108 16.98 0.40 -17.66
CA CYS A 108 15.58 0.83 -17.67
C CYS A 108 15.32 1.54 -19.00
N THR A 109 14.36 1.03 -19.77
CA THR A 109 14.05 1.56 -21.11
C THR A 109 13.00 2.68 -21.04
N ASN A 110 11.91 2.45 -20.30
CA ASN A 110 10.81 3.38 -20.12
C ASN A 110 10.42 3.42 -18.64
N CYS A 111 11.09 4.25 -17.84
CA CYS A 111 10.71 4.43 -16.45
C CYS A 111 10.65 5.90 -16.04
N PHE A 112 10.04 6.14 -14.89
CA PHE A 112 10.02 7.45 -14.25
C PHE A 112 11.43 7.95 -13.93
N ARG A 113 11.55 9.28 -13.85
CA ARG A 113 12.79 9.95 -13.46
C ARG A 113 13.04 9.70 -11.99
N LYS A 114 14.30 9.51 -11.62
CA LYS A 114 14.72 9.30 -10.24
C LYS A 114 15.76 10.33 -9.83
N SER A 115 15.75 10.73 -8.56
CA SER A 115 16.83 11.54 -7.99
C SER A 115 18.14 10.76 -7.86
N ASN A 116 18.05 9.43 -7.67
CA ASN A 116 19.19 8.52 -7.61
C ASN A 116 19.22 7.60 -8.84
N PRO A 117 20.40 7.15 -9.30
CA PRO A 117 20.48 6.17 -10.37
C PRO A 117 19.65 4.90 -10.07
N PRO A 118 19.06 4.24 -11.09
CA PRO A 118 18.48 2.91 -10.92
C PRO A 118 19.51 1.93 -10.34
N PHE A 119 19.04 0.96 -9.55
CA PHE A 119 19.88 -0.10 -9.02
C PHE A 119 20.53 -0.84 -10.19
N ASP A 120 21.84 -1.06 -10.11
CA ASP A 120 22.58 -1.75 -11.15
C ASP A 120 22.84 -3.20 -10.71
N PRO A 121 22.18 -4.20 -11.32
CA PRO A 121 22.36 -5.59 -10.93
C PRO A 121 23.82 -6.07 -10.99
N LYS A 122 24.67 -5.41 -11.78
CA LYS A 122 26.09 -5.76 -11.91
C LYS A 122 26.95 -5.34 -10.72
N GLU A 123 26.46 -4.40 -9.92
CA GLU A 123 27.20 -3.85 -8.77
C GLU A 123 26.98 -4.66 -7.49
N SER A 124 26.09 -5.66 -7.51
CA SER A 124 25.87 -6.58 -6.40
C SER A 124 26.40 -7.98 -6.73
N ALA A 125 27.35 -8.46 -5.95
CA ALA A 125 27.92 -9.80 -6.07
C ALA A 125 26.93 -10.92 -5.71
N THR A 126 25.81 -10.59 -5.04
CA THR A 126 24.80 -11.54 -4.58
C THR A 126 23.51 -11.51 -5.40
N PHE A 127 23.39 -10.57 -6.34
CA PHE A 127 22.25 -10.47 -7.23
C PHE A 127 22.11 -11.70 -8.11
N LYS A 128 20.88 -12.22 -8.23
CA LYS A 128 20.54 -13.30 -9.16
C LYS A 128 19.20 -13.05 -9.83
N TYR A 129 19.16 -13.20 -11.15
CA TYR A 129 17.88 -13.34 -11.85
C TYR A 129 17.26 -14.70 -11.53
N THR A 130 15.94 -14.72 -11.34
CA THR A 130 15.17 -15.95 -11.17
C THR A 130 14.81 -16.51 -12.54
N MET A 131 15.19 -17.76 -12.80
CA MET A 131 14.86 -18.46 -14.04
C MET A 131 13.42 -18.99 -14.00
N CYS A 132 12.81 -19.16 -15.17
CA CYS A 132 11.41 -19.59 -15.30
C CYS A 132 11.09 -20.96 -14.69
N GLU A 133 12.07 -21.85 -14.60
CA GLU A 133 11.93 -23.18 -14.02
C GLU A 133 11.78 -23.13 -12.50
N ASN A 134 12.16 -22.01 -11.86
CA ASN A 134 12.07 -21.82 -10.43
C ASN A 134 10.60 -21.83 -9.96
N GLU A 135 10.32 -22.53 -8.87
CA GLU A 135 8.97 -22.63 -8.30
C GLU A 135 8.39 -21.26 -7.90
N HIS A 136 9.21 -20.32 -7.44
CA HIS A 136 8.78 -18.95 -7.17
C HIS A 136 8.28 -18.27 -8.44
N CYS A 137 8.94 -18.48 -9.59
CA CYS A 137 8.42 -17.98 -10.86
C CYS A 137 7.06 -18.61 -11.19
N LYS A 138 6.91 -19.93 -11.04
CA LYS A 138 5.65 -20.64 -11.34
C LYS A 138 4.49 -20.20 -10.44
N ILE A 139 4.75 -19.95 -9.15
CA ILE A 139 3.75 -19.43 -8.21
C ILE A 139 3.26 -18.04 -8.64
N PHE A 140 4.16 -17.19 -9.12
CA PHE A 140 3.85 -15.86 -9.63
C PHE A 140 3.02 -15.94 -10.92
N ALA A 141 3.56 -16.71 -11.86
CA ALA A 141 3.06 -16.98 -13.18
C ALA A 141 1.64 -17.56 -13.21
N ASN A 142 1.29 -18.43 -12.28
CA ASN A 142 -0.08 -18.96 -12.14
C ASN A 142 -1.11 -17.85 -11.83
N ARG A 143 -0.68 -16.64 -11.48
CA ARG A 143 -1.54 -15.47 -11.27
C ARG A 143 -1.54 -14.50 -12.46
N LEU A 144 -0.49 -14.48 -13.30
CA LEU A 144 -0.28 -13.43 -14.31
C LEU A 144 0.23 -13.90 -15.70
N SER A 145 0.22 -15.22 -15.97
CA SER A 145 0.91 -15.89 -17.09
C SER A 145 2.43 -15.65 -17.07
N PRO A 146 3.28 -16.68 -16.87
CA PRO A 146 4.72 -16.50 -16.94
C PRO A 146 5.09 -16.07 -18.36
N ALA A 147 5.61 -14.86 -18.52
CA ALA A 147 6.46 -14.58 -19.64
C ALA A 147 7.88 -15.02 -19.26
N CYS A 148 8.55 -15.73 -20.14
CA CYS A 148 9.99 -15.89 -20.07
C CYS A 148 10.58 -14.97 -21.11
N ASP A 149 11.63 -14.26 -20.75
CA ASP A 149 12.41 -13.54 -21.75
C ASP A 149 13.30 -14.52 -22.55
N ASP A 150 13.99 -13.99 -23.55
CA ASP A 150 14.88 -14.76 -24.42
C ASP A 150 16.01 -15.48 -23.64
N HIS A 151 16.30 -15.05 -22.42
CA HIS A 151 17.31 -15.61 -21.52
C HIS A 151 16.70 -16.53 -20.45
N ARG A 152 15.43 -16.94 -20.61
CA ARG A 152 14.68 -17.78 -19.65
C ARG A 152 14.48 -17.13 -18.28
N ARG A 153 14.66 -15.82 -18.15
CA ARG A 153 14.40 -15.08 -16.91
C ARG A 153 12.90 -14.91 -16.74
N CYS A 154 12.45 -15.07 -15.51
CA CYS A 154 11.05 -14.93 -15.14
C CYS A 154 10.61 -13.47 -15.29
N GLN A 155 9.68 -13.21 -16.21
CA GLN A 155 9.10 -11.89 -16.44
C GLN A 155 7.68 -11.80 -15.93
N PHE A 156 7.36 -10.60 -15.44
CA PHE A 156 6.01 -10.23 -15.09
C PHE A 156 5.76 -8.74 -15.24
N SER A 157 4.49 -8.38 -15.28
CA SER A 157 4.06 -7.00 -15.25
C SER A 157 2.90 -6.78 -14.28
N PHE A 158 2.81 -5.54 -13.80
CA PHE A 158 1.71 -5.06 -12.99
C PHE A 158 0.99 -3.92 -13.69
N LYS A 159 -0.28 -3.78 -13.35
CA LYS A 159 -1.06 -2.58 -13.62
C LYS A 159 -1.71 -2.13 -12.30
N TYR A 160 -1.44 -0.89 -11.92
CA TYR A 160 -2.01 -0.24 -10.75
C TYR A 160 -3.36 0.42 -11.07
N GLY A 161 -4.12 0.77 -10.03
CA GLY A 161 -5.47 1.35 -10.17
C GLY A 161 -5.51 2.72 -10.85
N ASP A 162 -4.41 3.45 -10.78
CA ASP A 162 -4.15 4.73 -11.45
C ASP A 162 -3.69 4.57 -12.91
N ASN A 163 -3.73 3.35 -13.45
CA ASN A 163 -3.17 2.92 -14.75
C ASN A 163 -1.64 2.90 -14.84
N SER A 164 -0.90 3.10 -13.77
CA SER A 164 0.55 2.90 -13.79
C SER A 164 0.87 1.45 -14.14
N THR A 165 1.90 1.24 -14.96
CA THR A 165 2.33 -0.09 -15.41
C THR A 165 3.79 -0.30 -15.12
N VAL A 166 4.13 -1.50 -14.67
CA VAL A 166 5.51 -1.86 -14.33
C VAL A 166 5.83 -3.20 -14.98
N GLY A 167 6.97 -3.30 -15.66
CA GLY A 167 7.51 -4.52 -16.23
C GLY A 167 8.82 -4.91 -15.52
N CYS A 168 8.87 -6.13 -15.00
CA CYS A 168 9.97 -6.63 -14.18
C CYS A 168 10.50 -7.98 -14.67
N ASN A 169 11.79 -8.20 -14.42
CA ASN A 169 12.32 -9.55 -14.25
C ASN A 169 12.30 -9.89 -12.75
N MET A 170 11.87 -11.08 -12.37
CA MET A 170 12.04 -11.57 -11.00
C MET A 170 13.52 -11.73 -10.71
N ALA A 171 13.95 -11.20 -9.57
CA ALA A 171 15.30 -11.29 -9.09
C ALA A 171 15.32 -11.61 -7.60
N SER A 172 16.50 -11.93 -7.09
CA SER A 172 16.75 -12.14 -5.67
C SER A 172 18.08 -11.53 -5.28
N ASP A 173 18.14 -10.92 -4.11
CA ASP A 173 19.36 -10.37 -3.52
C ASP A 173 19.21 -10.26 -2.00
N PHE A 174 20.29 -9.91 -1.29
CA PHE A 174 20.22 -9.58 0.12
C PHE A 174 19.65 -8.18 0.33
N PHE A 175 18.60 -8.09 1.15
CA PHE A 175 18.10 -6.85 1.70
C PHE A 175 18.53 -6.74 3.15
N GLN A 176 19.11 -5.60 3.51
CA GLN A 176 19.39 -5.26 4.88
C GLN A 176 18.17 -4.56 5.48
N LEU A 177 17.62 -5.19 6.52
CA LEU A 177 16.53 -4.64 7.32
C LEU A 177 17.13 -4.00 8.57
N GLU A 178 16.87 -2.71 8.75
CA GLU A 178 17.19 -2.03 9.99
C GLU A 178 16.16 -2.47 11.05
N GLY A 179 16.58 -3.34 11.96
CA GLY A 179 15.81 -3.71 13.15
C GLY A 179 16.51 -3.16 14.38
N LEU A 180 15.92 -2.20 15.07
CA LEU A 180 16.37 -1.77 16.39
C LEU A 180 15.93 -2.81 17.44
N TYR A 181 16.43 -4.04 17.38
CA TYR A 181 16.36 -4.91 18.56
C TYR A 181 17.50 -4.56 19.50
N VAL A 182 17.17 -4.48 20.78
CA VAL A 182 18.05 -4.34 21.95
C VAL A 182 19.43 -4.95 21.66
N ASN A 183 20.38 -4.10 21.27
CA ASN A 183 21.80 -4.39 21.02
C ASN A 183 22.21 -5.24 19.78
N ARG A 184 21.47 -5.28 18.66
CA ARG A 184 22.04 -5.73 17.35
C ARG A 184 21.84 -4.75 16.20
N LYS A 185 22.87 -4.70 15.34
CA LYS A 185 22.93 -3.99 14.05
C LYS A 185 22.01 -4.70 13.03
N ALA A 186 21.67 -3.99 11.95
CA ALA A 186 20.85 -4.44 10.83
C ALA A 186 21.12 -5.89 10.39
N PHE A 187 20.10 -6.57 9.88
CA PHE A 187 20.19 -7.99 9.49
C PHE A 187 19.86 -8.18 8.01
N ASN A 188 20.59 -9.09 7.36
CA ASN A 188 20.45 -9.38 5.94
C ASN A 188 19.46 -10.53 5.72
N GLN A 189 18.50 -10.33 4.83
CA GLN A 189 17.54 -11.33 4.38
C GLN A 189 17.63 -11.50 2.88
N PHE A 190 17.68 -12.74 2.41
CA PHE A 190 17.67 -13.02 0.98
C PHE A 190 16.23 -13.02 0.48
N LEU A 191 15.85 -12.02 -0.31
CA LEU A 191 14.47 -11.80 -0.74
C LEU A 191 14.35 -11.82 -2.25
N TYR A 192 13.21 -12.31 -2.73
CA TYR A 192 12.76 -12.18 -4.11
C TYR A 192 12.05 -10.83 -4.29
N PHE A 193 12.30 -10.17 -5.42
CA PHE A 193 11.70 -8.89 -5.76
C PHE A 193 11.62 -8.71 -7.28
N GLY A 194 10.85 -7.72 -7.73
CA GLY A 194 10.81 -7.28 -9.12
C GLY A 194 11.93 -6.30 -9.44
N CYS A 195 12.81 -6.69 -10.36
CA CYS A 195 13.81 -5.79 -10.94
C CYS A 195 13.18 -5.13 -12.17
N ALA A 196 12.64 -3.92 -12.01
CA ALA A 196 11.84 -3.24 -13.01
C ALA A 196 12.72 -2.62 -14.10
N PHE A 197 12.43 -2.97 -15.36
CA PHE A 197 13.07 -2.40 -16.56
C PHE A 197 12.14 -1.42 -17.29
N SER A 198 10.87 -1.36 -16.90
CA SER A 198 9.91 -0.33 -17.30
C SER A 198 8.98 -0.02 -16.13
N ALA A 199 8.70 1.26 -15.89
CA ALA A 199 7.77 1.74 -14.88
C ALA A 199 7.15 3.08 -15.34
N ILE A 200 5.98 3.01 -15.97
CA ILE A 200 5.30 4.14 -16.62
C ILE A 200 4.05 4.48 -15.82
N GLY A 201 3.88 5.74 -15.44
CA GLY A 201 2.70 6.21 -14.72
C GLY A 201 3.03 7.25 -13.67
N ILE A 202 2.26 7.27 -12.58
CA ILE A 202 2.38 8.21 -11.47
C ILE A 202 3.36 7.63 -10.45
N PHE A 203 4.63 7.92 -10.67
CA PHE A 203 5.73 7.60 -9.76
C PHE A 203 6.54 8.86 -9.48
N HIS A 204 7.25 8.89 -8.37
CA HIS A 204 7.92 10.09 -7.89
C HIS A 204 9.44 9.99 -7.93
N GLU A 205 10.13 11.13 -8.13
CA GLU A 205 11.59 11.11 -8.27
C GLU A 205 12.33 10.66 -6.99
N GLY A 206 11.68 10.82 -5.83
CA GLY A 206 12.26 10.45 -4.54
C GLY A 206 12.06 9.00 -4.13
N GLU A 207 11.45 8.15 -4.96
CA GLU A 207 11.29 6.72 -4.72
C GLU A 207 12.14 5.91 -5.72
N ASP A 208 12.57 4.73 -5.29
CA ASP A 208 13.30 3.77 -6.09
C ASP A 208 12.43 2.59 -6.52
N GLY A 209 11.22 2.48 -5.96
CA GLY A 209 10.24 1.42 -6.21
C GLY A 209 9.19 1.34 -5.09
N ILE A 210 8.54 0.17 -4.97
CA ILE A 210 7.47 -0.11 -4.02
C ILE A 210 7.82 -1.29 -3.12
N LEU A 211 7.54 -1.14 -1.83
CA LEU A 211 7.53 -2.21 -0.84
C LEU A 211 6.12 -2.76 -0.67
N GLY A 212 5.82 -3.85 -1.41
CA GLY A 212 4.56 -4.57 -1.29
C GLY A 212 4.37 -5.25 0.08
N LEU A 213 3.29 -4.89 0.76
CA LEU A 213 2.83 -5.44 2.05
C LEU A 213 1.51 -6.22 1.91
N GLY A 214 1.06 -6.51 0.69
CA GLY A 214 -0.09 -7.36 0.46
C GLY A 214 0.10 -8.79 0.97
N GLN A 215 -0.99 -9.53 1.11
CA GLN A 215 -1.04 -10.93 1.58
C GLN A 215 -0.67 -11.95 0.48
N GLY A 216 0.02 -11.50 -0.57
CA GLY A 216 0.50 -12.36 -1.66
C GLY A 216 1.88 -12.94 -1.35
N PRO A 217 2.25 -14.08 -1.95
CA PRO A 217 3.49 -14.81 -1.62
C PRO A 217 4.78 -14.06 -1.94
N PHE A 218 4.71 -12.95 -2.70
CA PHE A 218 5.87 -12.13 -3.09
C PHE A 218 6.06 -10.89 -2.23
N SER A 219 5.16 -10.62 -1.30
CA SER A 219 5.36 -9.54 -0.34
C SER A 219 6.48 -9.88 0.62
N ILE A 220 7.13 -8.84 1.12
CA ILE A 220 8.15 -8.99 2.16
C ILE A 220 7.57 -9.68 3.40
N ILE A 221 6.30 -9.41 3.73
CA ILE A 221 5.65 -10.03 4.89
C ILE A 221 5.48 -11.54 4.70
N SER A 222 5.14 -12.01 3.50
CA SER A 222 5.02 -13.46 3.23
C SER A 222 6.39 -14.14 3.21
N GLN A 223 7.38 -13.51 2.58
CA GLN A 223 8.73 -14.07 2.47
C GLN A 223 9.45 -14.16 3.82
N LEU A 224 9.18 -13.22 4.73
CA LEU A 224 9.73 -13.20 6.10
C LEU A 224 8.84 -13.92 7.12
N ASN A 225 7.73 -14.51 6.69
CA ASN A 225 6.74 -15.16 7.56
C ASN A 225 6.26 -14.23 8.70
N ILE A 226 6.01 -12.97 8.34
CA ILE A 226 5.41 -11.94 9.19
C ILE A 226 3.90 -12.17 9.18
N SER A 227 3.36 -12.36 10.38
CA SER A 227 1.95 -12.58 10.67
C SER A 227 1.19 -11.29 10.99
N LYS A 228 1.88 -10.25 11.49
CA LYS A 228 1.25 -8.99 11.89
C LYS A 228 2.19 -7.79 11.78
N PHE A 229 1.60 -6.64 11.49
CA PHE A 229 2.26 -5.33 11.52
C PHE A 229 1.29 -4.25 11.98
N SER A 230 1.83 -3.13 12.46
CA SER A 230 1.07 -1.95 12.89
C SER A 230 1.85 -0.70 12.52
N HIS A 231 1.17 0.42 12.34
CA HIS A 231 1.79 1.71 12.07
C HIS A 231 0.97 2.81 12.73
N CYS A 232 1.64 3.92 13.08
CA CYS A 232 1.00 5.15 13.49
C CYS A 232 1.66 6.28 12.71
N LEU A 233 0.97 6.76 11.68
CA LEU A 233 1.52 7.77 10.77
C LEU A 233 1.31 9.15 11.36
N GLN A 234 2.42 9.82 11.62
CA GLN A 234 2.46 11.20 12.03
C GLN A 234 2.16 12.10 10.83
N LEU A 235 1.48 13.23 11.08
CA LEU A 235 1.35 14.28 10.07
C LEU A 235 2.71 14.96 9.85
N PRO A 236 3.01 15.43 8.62
CA PRO A 236 4.35 15.87 8.22
C PRO A 236 4.82 17.12 8.99
N MET A 237 3.89 17.87 9.60
CA MET A 237 4.16 19.12 10.32
C MET A 237 4.77 18.93 11.71
N THR A 238 4.85 17.69 12.22
CA THR A 238 5.30 17.41 13.59
C THR A 238 6.82 17.27 13.71
N GLY A 239 7.52 16.97 12.62
CA GLY A 239 8.95 16.64 12.64
C GLY A 239 9.27 15.29 13.30
N GLU A 240 8.27 14.52 13.71
CA GLU A 240 8.44 13.22 14.37
C GLU A 240 8.57 12.10 13.34
N THR A 241 9.44 11.13 13.61
CA THR A 241 9.61 9.95 12.75
C THR A 241 8.47 8.96 12.99
N SER A 242 7.79 8.58 11.91
CA SER A 242 6.80 7.50 11.95
C SER A 242 7.50 6.14 11.84
N TYR A 243 6.84 5.07 12.27
CA TYR A 243 7.36 3.71 12.15
C TYR A 243 6.28 2.74 11.70
N ILE A 244 6.67 1.76 10.89
CA ILE A 244 5.95 0.48 10.78
C ILE A 244 6.64 -0.52 11.69
N LEU A 245 5.84 -1.23 12.48
CA LEU A 245 6.26 -2.17 13.50
C LEU A 245 5.76 -3.56 13.09
N PHE A 246 6.62 -4.57 13.18
CA PHE A 246 6.35 -5.94 12.77
C PHE A 246 6.43 -6.90 13.96
N GLU A 247 5.65 -7.98 13.90
CA GLU A 247 5.61 -9.06 14.90
C GLU A 247 5.51 -8.54 16.34
N ASP A 248 6.40 -8.92 17.26
CA ASP A 248 6.28 -8.57 18.67
C ASP A 248 6.38 -7.05 18.96
N GLU A 249 6.94 -6.26 18.03
CA GLU A 249 6.89 -4.79 18.13
C GLU A 249 5.54 -4.21 17.70
N ALA A 250 4.76 -4.95 16.90
CA ALA A 250 3.44 -4.51 16.47
C ALA A 250 2.48 -4.48 17.66
N ARG A 251 2.22 -3.27 18.16
CA ARG A 251 1.28 -3.03 19.26
C ARG A 251 -0.13 -3.04 18.71
N LEU A 252 -0.87 -4.09 19.03
CA LEU A 252 -2.25 -4.27 18.62
C LEU A 252 -3.17 -3.99 19.80
N ASP A 253 -3.42 -2.70 20.05
CA ASP A 253 -4.41 -2.24 21.02
C ASP A 253 -5.69 -1.83 20.29
N GLY A 254 -6.86 -2.19 20.80
CA GLY A 254 -8.16 -1.74 20.30
C GLY A 254 -9.11 -2.87 19.83
N THR A 255 -10.10 -2.49 19.02
CA THR A 255 -11.15 -3.40 18.53
C THR A 255 -10.75 -4.04 17.22
N ALA A 256 -10.76 -5.37 17.18
CA ALA A 256 -10.49 -6.11 15.95
C ALA A 256 -11.72 -6.13 15.03
N VAL A 257 -11.48 -5.92 13.73
CA VAL A 257 -12.47 -6.14 12.66
C VAL A 257 -11.98 -7.28 11.78
N PRO A 258 -12.81 -8.28 11.45
CA PRO A 258 -12.41 -9.37 10.59
C PRO A 258 -12.01 -8.88 9.19
N LEU A 259 -10.84 -9.29 8.72
CA LEU A 259 -10.49 -9.16 7.31
C LEU A 259 -11.34 -10.13 6.49
N ILE A 260 -11.94 -9.62 5.41
CA ILE A 260 -12.70 -10.42 4.45
C ILE A 260 -11.83 -10.76 3.24
N ARG A 261 -12.03 -11.95 2.66
CA ARG A 261 -11.29 -12.39 1.48
C ARG A 261 -11.98 -11.96 0.20
N ASN A 262 -11.28 -11.18 -0.62
CA ASN A 262 -11.69 -10.93 -2.00
C ASN A 262 -11.19 -12.06 -2.91
N LYS A 263 -12.08 -12.65 -3.72
CA LYS A 263 -11.74 -13.78 -4.60
C LYS A 263 -10.87 -13.39 -5.79
N VAL A 264 -10.98 -12.13 -6.22
CA VAL A 264 -10.23 -11.54 -7.33
C VAL A 264 -8.95 -10.92 -6.78
N PHE A 265 -9.07 -10.01 -5.82
CA PHE A 265 -7.94 -9.28 -5.24
C PHE A 265 -7.43 -9.94 -3.96
N ARG A 266 -6.84 -11.13 -4.08
CA ARG A 266 -6.54 -12.01 -2.94
C ARG A 266 -5.43 -11.52 -2.00
N SER A 267 -4.56 -10.62 -2.47
CA SER A 267 -3.48 -10.05 -1.68
C SER A 267 -3.92 -8.81 -0.88
N GLN A 268 -5.02 -8.17 -1.24
CA GLN A 268 -5.42 -6.91 -0.63
C GLN A 268 -6.19 -7.13 0.68
N TYR A 269 -6.13 -6.13 1.55
CA TYR A 269 -6.83 -6.12 2.83
C TYR A 269 -8.22 -5.54 2.65
N PHE A 270 -9.26 -6.34 2.87
CA PHE A 270 -10.63 -5.87 2.82
C PHE A 270 -11.31 -6.02 4.17
N VAL A 271 -12.24 -5.12 4.46
CA VAL A 271 -13.18 -5.21 5.58
C VAL A 271 -14.60 -4.98 5.08
N ASN A 272 -15.58 -5.47 5.83
CA ASN A 272 -16.98 -5.15 5.56
C ASN A 272 -17.27 -3.70 5.94
N PHE A 273 -17.93 -3.00 5.01
CA PHE A 273 -18.29 -1.61 5.17
C PHE A 273 -19.78 -1.41 4.90
N HIS A 274 -20.48 -0.81 5.86
CA HIS A 274 -21.94 -0.72 5.85
C HIS A 274 -22.45 0.66 5.46
N SER A 275 -21.83 1.72 5.98
CA SER A 275 -22.28 3.08 5.68
C SER A 275 -21.29 4.16 6.09
N MET A 276 -21.38 5.29 5.38
CA MET A 276 -20.82 6.57 5.80
C MET A 276 -21.90 7.40 6.50
N ILE A 277 -21.50 8.07 7.57
CA ILE A 277 -22.35 8.99 8.34
C ILE A 277 -21.58 10.30 8.49
N VAL A 278 -22.24 11.41 8.16
CA VAL A 278 -21.74 12.76 8.40
C VAL A 278 -22.21 13.19 9.77
N VAL A 279 -21.29 13.70 10.59
CA VAL A 279 -21.57 14.29 11.90
C VAL A 279 -21.47 15.80 11.77
N TYR A 280 -22.48 16.52 12.26
CA TYR A 280 -22.44 17.98 12.41
C TYR A 280 -23.14 18.39 13.70
N ASN A 281 -22.45 19.13 14.59
CA ASN A 281 -22.99 19.54 15.89
C ASN A 281 -23.64 18.38 16.65
N GLN A 282 -22.94 17.23 16.73
CA GLN A 282 -23.40 15.99 17.37
C GLN A 282 -24.60 15.30 16.68
N SER A 283 -25.14 15.87 15.60
CA SER A 283 -26.19 15.25 14.80
C SER A 283 -25.58 14.35 13.74
N GLU A 284 -26.10 13.14 13.62
CA GLU A 284 -25.65 12.14 12.65
C GLU A 284 -26.58 12.08 11.43
N THR A 285 -26.02 12.21 10.24
CA THR A 285 -26.72 12.08 8.95
C THR A 285 -26.08 10.94 8.15
N LYS A 286 -26.77 9.80 8.09
CA LYS A 286 -26.37 8.68 7.22
C LYS A 286 -26.56 9.10 5.76
N LEU A 287 -25.57 8.81 4.90
CA LEU A 287 -25.71 9.07 3.47
C LEU A 287 -26.87 8.26 2.87
N ASN A 288 -27.70 8.92 2.07
CA ASN A 288 -28.84 8.30 1.40
C ASN A 288 -28.39 7.61 0.10
N VAL A 289 -27.78 6.43 0.25
CA VAL A 289 -27.33 5.57 -0.86
C VAL A 289 -27.93 4.17 -0.74
N PRO A 290 -28.00 3.40 -1.84
CA PRO A 290 -28.45 2.01 -1.79
C PRO A 290 -27.67 1.22 -0.74
N SER A 291 -28.37 0.40 0.05
CA SER A 291 -27.77 -0.35 1.17
C SER A 291 -26.68 -1.34 0.73
N ASN A 292 -26.72 -1.77 -0.52
CA ASN A 292 -25.75 -2.68 -1.12
C ASN A 292 -24.63 -1.96 -1.89
N LEU A 293 -24.58 -0.62 -1.91
CA LEU A 293 -23.59 0.13 -2.68
C LEU A 293 -22.15 -0.24 -2.31
N PHE A 294 -21.90 -0.50 -1.02
CA PHE A 294 -20.59 -0.86 -0.49
C PHE A 294 -20.37 -2.37 -0.35
N ALA A 295 -21.40 -3.19 -0.57
CA ALA A 295 -21.31 -4.63 -0.34
C ALA A 295 -20.41 -5.28 -1.40
N MET A 296 -19.55 -6.21 -0.97
CA MET A 296 -18.74 -6.99 -1.89
C MET A 296 -19.63 -8.02 -2.63
N ASP A 297 -19.63 -7.96 -3.95
CA ASP A 297 -20.36 -8.90 -4.79
C ASP A 297 -19.57 -10.19 -5.08
N ARG A 298 -20.21 -11.13 -5.78
CA ARG A 298 -19.61 -12.43 -6.12
C ARG A 298 -18.37 -12.32 -7.03
N ASN A 299 -18.23 -11.21 -7.74
CA ASN A 299 -17.13 -10.91 -8.64
C ASN A 299 -16.02 -10.10 -7.93
N GLY A 300 -16.11 -9.91 -6.61
CA GLY A 300 -15.11 -9.16 -5.83
C GLY A 300 -15.17 -7.65 -6.03
N ARG A 301 -16.28 -7.11 -6.56
CA ARG A 301 -16.51 -5.66 -6.65
C ARG A 301 -17.17 -5.16 -5.38
N GLY A 302 -16.78 -3.98 -4.89
CA GLY A 302 -17.24 -3.44 -3.60
C GLY A 302 -16.38 -3.92 -2.43
N GLY A 303 -16.90 -3.75 -1.22
CA GLY A 303 -16.11 -3.83 0.01
C GLY A 303 -15.28 -2.56 0.26
N LEU A 304 -14.63 -2.48 1.41
CA LEU A 304 -13.67 -1.43 1.74
C LEU A 304 -12.27 -2.03 1.73
N MET A 305 -11.42 -1.56 0.81
CA MET A 305 -10.01 -1.90 0.75
C MET A 305 -9.21 -0.97 1.69
N LEU A 306 -8.30 -1.54 2.47
CA LEU A 306 -7.34 -0.80 3.28
C LEU A 306 -6.02 -0.71 2.52
N ASP A 307 -5.71 0.50 2.05
CA ASP A 307 -4.58 0.75 1.16
C ASP A 307 -3.73 1.94 1.64
N PHE A 308 -2.47 1.69 1.97
CA PHE A 308 -1.50 2.71 2.37
C PHE A 308 -0.72 3.29 1.19
N GLY A 309 -0.83 2.70 0.00
CA GLY A 309 -0.29 3.26 -1.24
C GLY A 309 -1.15 4.41 -1.78
N THR A 310 -2.43 4.50 -1.37
CA THR A 310 -3.34 5.55 -1.79
C THR A 310 -3.56 6.57 -0.66
N ARG A 311 -3.29 7.86 -0.91
CA ARG A 311 -3.49 8.93 0.10
C ARG A 311 -4.96 9.20 0.41
N LEU A 312 -5.77 9.37 -0.64
CA LEU A 312 -7.16 9.83 -0.50
C LEU A 312 -8.10 8.65 -0.34
N THR A 313 -9.11 8.81 0.52
CA THR A 313 -10.19 7.82 0.61
C THR A 313 -11.02 7.88 -0.68
N MET A 314 -10.98 6.81 -1.47
CA MET A 314 -11.78 6.69 -2.67
C MET A 314 -13.12 6.03 -2.37
N ILE A 315 -14.22 6.66 -2.80
CA ILE A 315 -15.59 6.14 -2.63
C ILE A 315 -16.34 6.12 -3.97
N PRO A 316 -17.37 5.27 -4.14
CA PRO A 316 -18.19 5.29 -5.34
C PRO A 316 -18.78 6.68 -5.60
N LYS A 317 -18.83 7.09 -6.88
CA LYS A 317 -19.32 8.42 -7.27
C LYS A 317 -20.68 8.77 -6.64
N MET A 318 -21.61 7.81 -6.59
CA MET A 318 -22.92 8.00 -5.96
C MET A 318 -22.84 8.35 -4.47
N ALA A 319 -21.90 7.76 -3.73
CA ALA A 319 -21.66 8.10 -2.34
C ALA A 319 -20.96 9.47 -2.21
N PHE A 320 -20.02 9.78 -3.12
CA PHE A 320 -19.37 11.09 -3.15
C PHE A 320 -20.35 12.22 -3.44
N ASP A 321 -21.22 12.07 -4.43
CA ASP A 321 -22.23 13.07 -4.79
C ASP A 321 -23.19 13.34 -3.61
N GLU A 322 -23.66 12.27 -2.93
CA GLU A 322 -24.52 12.41 -1.74
C GLU A 322 -23.76 13.01 -0.55
N LEU A 323 -22.48 12.66 -0.36
CA LEU A 323 -21.62 13.28 0.65
C LEU A 323 -21.49 14.79 0.41
N CYS A 324 -21.15 15.20 -0.81
CA CYS A 324 -21.05 16.60 -1.20
C CYS A 324 -22.37 17.35 -0.99
N LYS A 325 -23.51 16.73 -1.29
CA LYS A 325 -24.84 17.31 -1.03
C LYS A 325 -25.11 17.50 0.46
N VAL A 326 -24.81 16.52 1.31
CA VAL A 326 -24.99 16.64 2.77
C VAL A 326 -24.06 17.74 3.31
N LEU A 327 -22.80 17.75 2.91
CA LEU A 327 -21.82 18.75 3.32
C LEU A 327 -22.18 20.15 2.82
N GLY A 328 -22.67 20.31 1.59
CA GLY A 328 -23.13 21.60 1.07
C GLY A 328 -24.32 22.15 1.86
N GLY A 329 -25.23 21.28 2.29
CA GLY A 329 -26.33 21.67 3.19
C GLY A 329 -25.85 22.09 4.58
N ILE A 330 -24.77 21.49 5.09
CA ILE A 330 -24.13 21.91 6.33
C ILE A 330 -23.42 23.25 6.14
N ALA A 331 -22.63 23.40 5.08
CA ALA A 331 -21.88 24.61 4.76
C ALA A 331 -22.82 25.82 4.64
N TYR A 332 -23.95 25.66 3.94
CA TYR A 332 -24.99 26.70 3.86
C TYR A 332 -25.52 27.13 5.23
N ARG A 333 -25.76 26.19 6.16
CA ARG A 333 -26.25 26.50 7.51
C ARG A 333 -25.17 27.12 8.40
N ALA A 334 -23.91 26.82 8.13
CA ALA A 334 -22.75 27.29 8.88
C ALA A 334 -22.12 28.56 8.32
N ASP A 335 -22.70 29.15 7.26
CA ASP A 335 -22.15 30.29 6.52
C ASP A 335 -20.72 30.05 5.98
N ILE A 336 -20.48 28.81 5.53
CA ILE A 336 -19.21 28.38 4.93
C ILE A 336 -19.36 28.37 3.41
N THR A 337 -18.43 29.02 2.72
CA THR A 337 -18.44 29.09 1.26
C THR A 337 -17.88 27.80 0.67
N VAL A 338 -18.62 27.17 -0.23
CA VAL A 338 -18.14 26.04 -1.05
C VAL A 338 -17.40 26.61 -2.26
N VAL A 339 -16.14 26.21 -2.43
CA VAL A 339 -15.30 26.65 -3.53
C VAL A 339 -15.45 25.70 -4.71
N PRO A 340 -15.80 26.18 -5.91
CA PRO A 340 -15.77 25.35 -7.10
C PRO A 340 -14.31 24.98 -7.38
N VAL A 341 -14.04 23.69 -7.42
CA VAL A 341 -12.75 23.12 -7.78
C VAL A 341 -12.93 22.19 -8.97
N GLU A 342 -11.85 22.00 -9.72
CA GLU A 342 -11.82 20.99 -10.79
C GLU A 342 -12.02 19.58 -10.21
N GLU A 343 -12.38 18.68 -11.12
CA GLU A 343 -13.06 17.42 -10.87
C GLU A 343 -12.49 16.53 -9.75
N GLY A 344 -13.41 15.87 -9.03
CA GLY A 344 -13.09 14.89 -8.01
C GLY A 344 -12.83 15.45 -6.62
N ASN A 345 -12.76 16.78 -6.48
CA ASN A 345 -12.54 17.45 -5.19
C ASN A 345 -13.80 18.22 -4.73
N TYR A 346 -13.91 18.45 -3.43
CA TYR A 346 -14.95 19.28 -2.83
C TYR A 346 -14.34 20.12 -1.73
N CYS A 347 -14.27 21.44 -1.96
CA CYS A 347 -13.50 22.36 -1.12
C CYS A 347 -14.37 23.43 -0.47
N PHE A 348 -13.91 23.92 0.68
CA PHE A 348 -14.53 25.00 1.43
C PHE A 348 -13.53 26.15 1.60
N ASP A 349 -14.01 27.37 1.53
CA ASP A 349 -13.28 28.55 1.99
C ASP A 349 -13.59 28.72 3.48
N ALA A 350 -12.79 28.04 4.30
CA ALA A 350 -12.97 27.94 5.74
C ALA A 350 -11.65 27.58 6.44
N SER A 351 -11.49 28.01 7.68
CA SER A 351 -10.43 27.54 8.55
C SER A 351 -10.76 26.14 9.11
N LEU A 352 -9.74 25.44 9.63
CA LEU A 352 -9.96 24.18 10.35
C LEU A 352 -10.84 24.35 11.60
N GLU A 353 -10.88 25.55 12.18
CA GLU A 353 -11.72 25.85 13.34
C GLU A 353 -13.20 25.96 12.94
N ASP A 354 -13.50 26.51 11.76
CA ASP A 354 -14.87 26.63 11.24
C ASP A 354 -15.48 25.26 10.95
N LEU A 355 -14.63 24.27 10.65
CA LEU A 355 -15.04 22.91 10.30
C LEU A 355 -14.92 21.91 11.47
N LYS A 356 -14.59 22.37 12.68
CA LYS A 356 -14.30 21.51 13.85
C LYS A 356 -15.43 20.59 14.27
N ASP A 357 -16.66 20.96 13.94
CA ASP A 357 -17.87 20.24 14.30
C ASP A 357 -18.34 19.28 13.20
N ILE A 358 -17.63 19.24 12.06
CA ILE A 358 -17.86 18.30 10.95
C ILE A 358 -16.96 17.07 11.14
N GLY A 359 -17.56 15.89 11.07
CA GLY A 359 -16.84 14.62 11.13
C GLY A 359 -17.45 13.56 10.23
N LEU A 360 -16.69 12.48 9.99
CA LEU A 360 -17.19 11.30 9.30
C LEU A 360 -17.10 10.10 10.23
N ILE A 361 -18.11 9.24 10.14
CA ILE A 361 -18.10 7.92 10.76
C ILE A 361 -18.20 6.88 9.65
N PHE A 362 -17.24 5.96 9.64
CA PHE A 362 -17.23 4.79 8.79
C PHE A 362 -17.71 3.60 9.63
N ARG A 363 -18.90 3.10 9.32
CA ARG A 363 -19.50 1.96 10.04
C ARG A 363 -19.01 0.64 9.46
N LEU A 364 -18.25 -0.09 10.25
CA LEU A 364 -17.78 -1.46 9.98
C LEU A 364 -18.61 -2.47 10.79
N ASP A 365 -18.28 -3.77 10.69
CA ASP A 365 -19.05 -4.84 11.36
C ASP A 365 -19.18 -4.66 12.88
N SER A 366 -18.08 -4.30 13.56
CA SER A 366 -18.02 -4.29 15.03
C SER A 366 -17.53 -2.96 15.61
N ILE A 367 -17.31 -1.95 14.77
CA ILE A 367 -16.81 -0.64 15.18
C ILE A 367 -17.28 0.45 14.23
N ASP A 368 -17.55 1.62 14.81
CA ASP A 368 -17.68 2.88 14.11
C ASP A 368 -16.33 3.61 14.16
N VAL A 369 -15.67 3.72 13.01
CA VAL A 369 -14.39 4.44 12.88
C VAL A 369 -14.69 5.91 12.64
N LYS A 370 -14.41 6.74 13.65
CA LYS A 370 -14.61 8.19 13.59
C LYS A 370 -13.34 8.85 13.07
N THR A 371 -13.45 9.68 12.04
CA THR A 371 -12.32 10.48 11.60
C THR A 371 -12.02 11.57 12.63
N HIS A 372 -10.74 11.76 12.93
CA HIS A 372 -10.31 12.91 13.70
C HIS A 372 -10.55 14.20 12.89
N ARG A 373 -10.79 15.33 13.56
CA ARG A 373 -11.15 16.63 12.94
C ARG A 373 -10.24 17.04 11.78
N ARG A 374 -8.93 16.77 11.87
CA ARG A 374 -7.93 17.06 10.83
C ARG A 374 -7.85 16.04 9.68
N ALA A 375 -8.45 14.86 9.84
CA ALA A 375 -8.42 13.78 8.85
C ALA A 375 -9.61 13.82 7.87
N THR A 376 -10.65 14.61 8.17
CA THR A 376 -11.86 14.75 7.34
C THR A 376 -11.71 15.81 6.23
N ILE A 377 -10.75 16.72 6.35
CA ILE A 377 -10.70 17.99 5.60
C ILE A 377 -9.29 18.21 5.01
N LEU A 378 -8.77 17.21 4.30
CA LEU A 378 -7.53 17.34 3.52
C LEU A 378 -7.76 16.95 2.07
#